data_AF-A0A3D3KWU4-F1
#
_entry.id   AF-A0A3D3KWU4-F1
#
_cell.length_a   1.000
_cell.length_b   1.000
_cell.length_c   1.000
_cell.angle_alpha   90.00
_cell.angle_beta   90.00
_cell.angle_gamma   90.00
#
_symmetry.space_group_name_H-M   'P 1'
#
loop_
_entity.id
_entity.type
_entity.pdbx_description
1 polymer ?
#
loop_
_entity_poly.entity_id
_entity_poly.type
_entity_poly.pdbx_seq_one_letter_code
_entity_poly.pdbx_strand_id
1 'polypeptide(L)' 'MTTPSPLLSHPGAVEAAGADAGVASHYGEPLREQRALAAGTAVVDLSHRGVVTVSGPDRLSWLNTLS' A
#
# COMPACT_ATOMS: atom_id res chain seq x y z
N MET A 1 8.57 13.11 4.10
CA MET A 1 7.51 12.78 5.07
C MET A 1 6.45 12.00 4.32
N THR A 2 6.19 10.76 4.69
CA THR A 2 5.06 9.97 4.16
C THR A 2 3.77 10.67 4.60
N THR A 3 2.89 10.95 3.65
CA THR A 3 1.54 11.44 3.96
C THR A 3 0.74 10.28 4.52
N PRO A 4 0.19 10.37 5.76
CA PRO A 4 -0.62 9.30 6.32
C PRO A 4 -1.86 9.06 5.46
N SER A 5 -2.19 7.78 5.25
CA SER A 5 -3.39 7.40 4.54
C SER A 5 -4.64 7.90 5.26
N PRO A 6 -5.66 8.39 4.52
CA PRO A 6 -6.98 8.64 5.09
C PRO A 6 -7.57 7.42 5.79
N LEU A 7 -7.25 6.21 5.34
CA LEU A 7 -7.75 4.96 5.94
C LEU A 7 -7.15 4.70 7.32
N LEU A 8 -6.00 5.28 7.66
CA LEU A 8 -5.41 5.17 9.00
C LEU A 8 -6.26 5.87 10.09
N SER A 9 -7.20 6.74 9.70
CA SER A 9 -8.14 7.39 10.63
C SER A 9 -9.35 6.51 11.00
N HIS A 10 -9.49 5.33 10.39
CA HIS A 10 -10.63 4.45 10.63
C HIS A 10 -10.56 3.81 12.04
N PRO A 11 -11.70 3.63 12.75
CA PRO A 11 -11.69 2.98 14.05
C PRO A 11 -10.98 1.62 14.04
N GLY A 12 -10.15 1.37 15.06
CA GLY A 12 -9.39 0.14 15.21
C GLY A 12 -8.12 0.05 14.36
N ALA A 13 -7.83 1.06 13.54
CA ALA A 13 -6.59 1.13 12.78
C ALA A 13 -5.37 1.18 13.72
N VAL A 14 -4.42 0.28 13.49
CA VAL A 14 -3.10 0.29 14.13
C VAL A 14 -2.08 0.60 13.06
N GLU A 15 -1.31 1.69 13.22
CA GLU A 15 -0.31 2.10 12.23
C GLU A 15 0.79 1.04 12.07
N ALA A 16 1.17 0.77 10.82
CA ALA A 16 2.30 -0.07 10.50
C ALA A 16 3.65 0.65 10.74
N ALA A 17 4.73 -0.11 10.80
CA ALA A 17 6.08 0.42 11.06
C ALA A 17 7.01 0.22 9.86
N GLY A 18 8.14 0.92 9.87
CA GLY A 18 9.19 0.76 8.86
C GLY A 18 8.74 1.23 7.48
N ALA A 19 8.92 0.38 6.46
CA ALA A 19 8.59 0.72 5.06
C ALA A 19 7.08 0.98 4.83
N ASP A 20 6.24 0.44 5.70
CA ASP A 20 4.78 0.57 5.62
C ASP A 20 4.24 1.69 6.53
N ALA A 21 5.11 2.53 7.12
CA ALA A 21 4.67 3.65 7.95
C ALA A 21 3.74 4.60 7.18
N GLY A 22 2.67 5.05 7.83
CA GLY A 22 1.61 5.86 7.21
C GLY A 22 0.40 5.08 6.66
N VAL A 23 0.36 3.75 6.76
CA VAL A 23 -0.88 2.95 6.55
C VAL A 23 -1.19 2.06 7.75
N ALA A 24 -2.41 1.53 7.81
CA ALA A 24 -2.81 0.60 8.86
C ALA A 24 -2.20 -0.79 8.63
N SER A 25 -1.60 -1.38 9.67
CA SER A 25 -1.24 -2.80 9.72
C SER A 25 -2.48 -3.70 9.78
N HIS A 26 -3.51 -3.26 10.52
CA HIS A 26 -4.81 -3.92 10.64
C HIS A 26 -5.85 -2.93 11.19
N TYR A 27 -7.13 -3.32 11.17
CA TYR A 27 -8.27 -2.52 11.65
C TYR A 27 -8.93 -3.09 12.92
N GLY A 28 -8.34 -4.12 13.52
CA GLY A 28 -8.67 -4.58 14.87
C GLY A 28 -8.81 -6.10 14.99
N GLU A 29 -9.08 -6.79 13.87
CA GLU A 29 -9.28 -8.24 13.83
C GLU A 29 -8.33 -8.89 12.79
N PRO A 30 -7.00 -8.89 13.02
CA PRO A 30 -6.01 -9.23 11.98
C PRO A 30 -6.24 -10.58 11.30
N LEU A 31 -6.60 -11.62 12.07
CA LEU A 31 -6.84 -12.96 11.52
C LEU A 31 -8.15 -13.06 10.73
N ARG A 32 -9.14 -12.22 11.03
CA ARG A 32 -10.38 -12.15 10.24
C ARG A 32 -10.14 -11.37 8.96
N GLU A 33 -9.41 -10.26 9.05
CA GLU A 33 -8.99 -9.43 7.91
C GLU A 33 -8.13 -10.24 6.93
N GLN A 34 -7.13 -10.98 7.42
CA GLN A 34 -6.29 -11.85 6.60
C GLN A 34 -7.11 -12.91 5.84
N ARG A 35 -8.07 -13.56 6.51
CA ARG A 35 -8.95 -14.56 5.87
C ARG A 35 -9.84 -13.93 4.81
N ALA A 36 -10.39 -12.74 5.06
CA ALA A 36 -11.17 -12.01 4.06
C ALA A 36 -10.32 -11.60 2.86
N LEU A 37 -9.05 -11.21 3.08
CA LEU A 37 -8.10 -10.92 2.01
C LEU A 37 -7.79 -12.17 1.18
N ALA A 38 -7.51 -13.30 1.83
CA ALA A 38 -7.28 -14.58 1.16
C ALA A 38 -8.52 -15.06 0.37
N ALA A 39 -9.74 -14.73 0.84
CA ALA A 39 -10.99 -15.00 0.15
C ALA A 39 -11.32 -14.00 -0.98
N GLY A 40 -10.52 -12.96 -1.18
CA GLY A 40 -10.74 -11.93 -2.20
C GLY A 40 -11.85 -10.92 -1.88
N THR A 41 -12.27 -10.83 -0.62
CA THR A 41 -13.36 -9.94 -0.16
C THR A 41 -12.85 -8.78 0.71
N ALA A 42 -11.55 -8.50 0.67
CA ALA A 42 -10.94 -7.37 1.37
C ALA A 42 -9.86 -6.73 0.48
N VAL A 43 -9.42 -5.53 0.87
CA VAL A 43 -8.40 -4.75 0.18
C VAL A 43 -7.26 -4.40 1.13
N VAL A 44 -6.07 -4.14 0.58
CA VAL A 44 -4.93 -3.61 1.31
C VAL A 44 -4.69 -2.18 0.85
N ASP A 45 -4.49 -1.29 1.81
CA ASP A 45 -4.07 0.07 1.54
C ASP A 45 -2.55 0.12 1.26
N LEU A 46 -2.20 0.50 0.04
CA LEU A 46 -0.81 0.70 -0.39
C LEU A 46 -0.54 2.15 -0.81
N SER A 47 -1.34 3.10 -0.33
CA SER A 47 -1.21 4.53 -0.67
C SER A 47 0.12 5.17 -0.22
N HIS A 48 0.84 4.54 0.71
CA HIS A 48 2.22 4.91 1.05
C HIS A 48 3.22 4.66 -0.10
N ARG A 49 2.86 3.84 -1.11
CA ARG A 49 3.71 3.59 -2.28
C ARG A 49 3.61 4.73 -3.28
N GLY A 50 4.77 5.19 -3.74
CA GLY A 50 4.85 6.13 -4.85
C GLY A 50 4.41 5.49 -6.17
N VAL A 51 3.61 6.21 -6.95
CA VAL A 51 3.27 5.85 -8.32
C VAL A 51 4.03 6.78 -9.26
N VAL A 52 4.77 6.21 -10.21
CA VAL A 52 5.59 6.96 -11.17
C VAL A 52 5.09 6.67 -12.59
N THR A 53 4.82 7.74 -13.34
CA THR A 53 4.50 7.66 -14.77
C THR A 53 5.76 7.93 -15.58
N VAL A 54 6.08 7.01 -16.49
CA VAL A 54 7.22 7.14 -17.42
C VAL A 54 6.67 7.37 -18.82
N SER A 55 7.12 8.44 -19.49
CA SER A 55 6.67 8.85 -20.82
C SER A 55 7.84 9.03 -21.78
N GLY A 56 7.54 9.27 -23.07
CA GLY A 56 8.54 9.41 -24.13
C GLY A 56 8.72 8.15 -25.00
N PRO A 57 9.37 8.30 -26.18
CA PRO A 57 9.53 7.22 -27.14
C PRO A 57 10.35 6.04 -26.58
N ASP A 58 11.37 6.33 -25.77
CA ASP A 58 12.31 5.32 -25.28
C ASP A 58 11.93 4.67 -23.94
N ARG A 59 10.79 5.03 -23.35
CA ARG A 59 10.38 4.59 -22.00
C ARG A 59 10.48 3.08 -21.79
N LEU A 60 10.14 2.28 -22.81
CA LEU A 60 10.18 0.80 -22.71
C LEU A 60 11.61 0.27 -22.73
N SER A 61 12.46 0.83 -23.59
CA SER A 61 13.89 0.50 -23.62
C SER A 61 14.53 0.84 -22.28
N TRP A 62 14.27 2.05 -21.77
CA TRP A 62 14.76 2.49 -20.47
C TRP A 62 14.30 1.57 -19.33
N LEU A 63 13.01 1.22 -19.26
CA LEU A 63 12.48 0.29 -18.25
C LEU A 63 13.18 -1.08 -18.29
N ASN A 64 13.59 -1.56 -19.46
CA ASN A 64 14.32 -2.83 -19.62
C ASN A 64 15.81 -2.73 -19.24
N THR A 65 16.35 -1.52 -19.06
CA THR A 65 17.75 -1.30 -18.64
C THR A 65 17.91 -1.02 -17.15
N LEU A 66 16.80 -0.88 -16.40
CA LEU A 66 16.84 -0.77 -14.94
C LEU A 66 17.23 -2.12 -14.35
N SER A 67 18.50 -2.26 -13.97
CA SER A 67 19.08 -3.38 -13.22
C SER A 67 19.24 -3.03 -11.74
#